data_AF-A0A2T5BIG4-F1
#
_entry.id   AF-A0A2T5BIG4-F1
#
_cell.length_a   1.000
_cell.length_b   1.000
_cell.length_c   1.000
_cell.angle_alpha   90.00
_cell.angle_beta   90.00
_cell.angle_gamma   90.00
#
_symmetry.space_group_name_H-M   'P 1'
#
loop_
_entity.id
_entity.type
_entity.pdbx_description
1 polymer ?
#
loop_
_entity_poly.entity_id
_entity_poly.type
_entity_poly.pdbx_seq_one_letter_code
_entity_poly.pdbx_strand_id
1 'polypeptide(L)'
;MPTLNVSLTPEFADFIEEAVASGSYVSASEVVRDALRLMRDERESEAVKLAVLRNAVELGLAQSDRGEFSQRSVSEIFASVAAGD
;
A
#
# COMPACT_ATOMS: atom_id res chain seq x y z
N MET A 1 13.21 -13.63 22.14
CA MET A 1 11.95 -13.38 21.41
C MET A 1 10.91 -14.39 21.88
N PRO A 2 9.63 -14.00 22.06
CA PRO A 2 8.56 -14.96 22.24
C PRO A 2 8.43 -15.85 21.00
N THR A 3 8.10 -17.13 21.19
CA THR A 3 7.84 -18.10 20.12
C THR A 3 6.34 -18.22 19.89
N LEU A 4 5.94 -18.29 18.62
CA LEU A 4 4.55 -18.49 18.20
C LEU A 4 4.50 -19.68 17.26
N ASN A 5 3.62 -20.64 17.55
CA ASN A 5 3.35 -21.75 16.66
C ASN A 5 2.17 -21.37 15.76
N VAL A 6 2.36 -21.48 14.45
CA VAL A 6 1.34 -21.18 13.45
C VAL A 6 1.23 -22.34 12.47
N SER A 7 0.01 -22.63 12.03
CA SER A 7 -0.21 -23.58 10.95
C SER A 7 -0.18 -22.84 9.61
N LEU A 8 0.56 -23.39 8.65
CA LEU A 8 0.66 -22.87 7.30
C LEU A 8 -0.04 -23.81 6.33
N THR A 9 -0.52 -23.27 5.21
CA THR A 9 -0.91 -24.09 4.07
C THR A 9 0.34 -24.74 3.45
N PRO A 10 0.20 -25.85 2.71
CA PRO A 10 1.33 -26.48 2.03
C PRO A 10 2.09 -25.49 1.14
N GLU A 11 1.38 -24.67 0.37
CA GLU A 11 1.95 -23.64 -0.50
C GLU A 11 2.89 -22.66 0.24
N PHE A 12 2.50 -22.19 1.43
CA PHE A 12 3.36 -21.28 2.20
C PHE A 12 4.51 -22.00 2.88
N ALA A 13 4.35 -23.28 3.23
CA ALA A 13 5.46 -24.08 3.74
C ALA A 13 6.52 -24.27 2.64
N ASP A 14 6.10 -24.67 1.44
CA ASP A 14 6.97 -24.86 0.27
C ASP A 14 7.72 -23.56 -0.06
N PHE A 15 7.01 -22.42 -0.10
CA PHE A 15 7.63 -21.11 -0.33
C PHE A 15 8.73 -20.79 0.71
N ILE A 16 8.46 -21.04 2.00
CA ILE A 16 9.44 -20.79 3.06
C ILE A 16 10.64 -21.73 2.92
N GLU A 17 10.41 -23.00 2.61
CA GLU A 17 11.46 -23.99 2.41
C GLU A 17 12.36 -23.61 1.22
N GLU A 18 11.78 -23.21 0.10
CA GLU A 18 12.52 -22.73 -1.08
C GLU A 18 13.35 -21.48 -0.78
N ALA A 19 12.77 -20.50 -0.06
CA ALA A 19 13.44 -19.25 0.29
C ALA A 19 14.64 -19.46 1.23
N VAL A 20 14.60 -20.48 2.08
CA VAL A 20 15.74 -20.87 2.92
C VAL A 20 16.73 -21.71 2.13
N ALA A 21 16.27 -22.66 1.32
CA ALA A 21 17.12 -23.53 0.50
C ALA A 21 17.93 -22.75 -0.55
N SER A 22 17.39 -21.65 -1.07
CA SER A 22 18.11 -20.75 -1.98
C SER A 22 19.23 -19.96 -1.30
N GLY A 23 19.25 -19.91 0.03
CA GLY A 23 20.15 -19.06 0.82
C GLY A 23 19.72 -17.60 0.88
N SER A 24 18.54 -17.23 0.38
CA SER A 24 17.99 -15.87 0.50
C SER A 24 17.66 -15.50 1.95
N TYR A 25 17.34 -16.51 2.78
CA TYR A 25 17.08 -16.35 4.20
C TYR A 25 17.80 -17.42 5.03
N VAL A 26 18.20 -17.07 6.25
CA VAL A 26 18.93 -17.94 7.18
C VAL A 26 17.99 -18.91 7.90
N SER A 27 16.70 -18.58 8.02
CA SER A 27 15.71 -19.44 8.69
C SER A 27 14.27 -19.13 8.28
N ALA A 28 13.38 -20.11 8.46
CA ALA A 28 11.94 -19.90 8.32
C ALA A 28 11.40 -18.75 9.18
N SER A 29 11.92 -18.61 10.41
CA SER A 29 11.54 -17.51 11.29
C SER A 29 11.96 -16.14 10.74
N GLU A 30 13.00 -16.07 9.92
CA GLU A 30 13.42 -14.84 9.26
C GLU A 30 12.49 -14.48 8.10
N VAL A 31 12.15 -15.46 7.25
CA VAL A 31 11.16 -15.30 6.17
C VAL A 31 9.84 -14.76 6.73
N VAL A 32 9.32 -15.40 7.78
CA VAL A 32 8.05 -15.00 8.42
C VAL A 32 8.15 -13.59 9.02
N ARG A 33 9.26 -13.24 9.70
CA ARG A 33 9.43 -11.88 10.23
C ARG A 33 9.46 -10.83 9.12
N ASP A 34 10.12 -11.13 8.01
CA ASP A 34 10.23 -10.21 6.89
C ASP A 34 8.88 -10.01 6.20
N ALA A 35 8.15 -11.10 5.94
CA ALA A 35 6.78 -11.05 5.41
C ALA A 35 5.84 -10.26 6.33
N LEU A 36 5.92 -10.46 7.66
CA LEU A 36 5.12 -9.70 8.62
C LEU A 36 5.48 -8.22 8.66
N ARG A 37 6.76 -7.87 8.46
CA ARG A 37 7.22 -6.49 8.36
C ARG A 37 6.64 -5.82 7.12
N LEU A 38 6.79 -6.46 5.95
CA LEU A 38 6.23 -5.95 4.70
C LEU A 38 4.71 -5.74 4.80
N MET A 39 3.99 -6.73 5.34
CA MET A 39 2.54 -6.66 5.55
C MET A 39 2.15 -5.51 6.49
N ARG A 40 2.95 -5.23 7.53
CA ARG A 40 2.70 -4.09 8.43
C ARG A 40 2.91 -2.77 7.70
N ASP A 41 4.03 -2.63 7.01
CA ASP A 41 4.41 -1.40 6.31
C ASP A 41 3.40 -1.06 5.20
N GLU A 42 2.90 -2.08 4.48
CA GLU A 42 1.84 -1.94 3.49
C GLU A 42 0.56 -1.40 4.13
N ARG A 43 0.09 -2.00 5.23
CA ARG A 43 -1.12 -1.52 5.93
C ARG A 43 -0.98 -0.09 6.45
N GLU A 44 0.19 0.26 6.95
CA GLU A 44 0.47 1.63 7.39
C GLU A 44 0.43 2.61 6.21
N SER A 45 1.04 2.25 5.08
CA SER A 45 0.99 3.03 3.84
C SER A 45 -0.43 3.20 3.30
N GLU A 46 -1.24 2.13 3.30
CA GLU A 46 -2.64 2.16 2.87
C GLU A 46 -3.48 3.10 3.74
N ALA A 47 -3.28 3.06 5.06
CA ALA A 47 -3.98 3.96 5.98
C ALA A 47 -3.65 5.43 5.70
N VAL A 48 -2.39 5.75 5.44
CA VAL A 48 -1.95 7.10 5.08
C VAL A 48 -2.55 7.54 3.74
N LYS A 49 -2.46 6.69 2.70
CA LYS A 49 -3.06 6.98 1.38
C LYS A 49 -4.55 7.25 1.49
N LEU A 50 -5.28 6.43 2.26
CA LEU A 50 -6.70 6.60 2.48
C LEU A 50 -7.03 7.89 3.21
N ALA A 51 -6.22 8.28 4.21
CA ALA A 51 -6.40 9.56 4.90
C ALA A 51 -6.21 10.75 3.96
N VAL A 52 -5.18 10.73 3.11
CA VAL A 52 -4.94 11.78 2.10
C VAL A 52 -6.11 11.87 1.11
N LEU A 53 -6.58 10.74 0.60
CA LEU A 53 -7.72 10.70 -0.33
C LEU A 53 -9.00 11.25 0.31
N ARG A 54 -9.29 10.85 1.56
CA ARG A 54 -10.45 11.38 2.29
C ARG A 54 -10.38 12.89 2.46
N ASN A 55 -9.21 13.41 2.85
CA ASN A 55 -9.02 14.85 3.00
C ASN A 55 -9.19 15.61 1.68
N ALA A 56 -8.65 15.07 0.57
CA ALA A 56 -8.82 15.67 -0.75
C ALA A 56 -10.28 15.69 -1.21
N VAL A 57 -11.04 14.61 -0.95
CA VAL A 57 -12.48 14.56 -1.24
C VAL A 57 -13.25 15.54 -0.38
N GLU A 58 -12.99 15.60 0.93
CA GLU A 58 -13.64 16.56 1.83
C GLU A 58 -13.40 18.01 1.40
N LEU A 59 -12.16 18.35 1.00
CA LEU A 59 -11.83 19.65 0.46
C LEU A 59 -12.64 19.95 -0.81
N GLY A 60 -12.70 19.01 -1.75
CA GLY A 60 -13.45 19.17 -3.00
C GLY A 60 -14.96 19.31 -2.78
N LEU A 61 -15.52 18.56 -1.82
CA LEU A 61 -16.93 18.70 -1.42
C LEU A 61 -17.19 20.09 -0.84
N ALA A 62 -16.33 20.56 0.07
CA ALA A 62 -16.48 21.89 0.66
C ALA A 62 -16.36 23.02 -0.39
N GLN A 63 -15.50 22.85 -1.41
CA GLN A 63 -15.41 23.78 -2.56
C GLN A 63 -16.70 23.74 -3.39
N SER A 64 -17.20 22.54 -3.70
CA SER A 64 -18.46 22.35 -4.42
C SER A 64 -19.64 23.02 -3.72
N ASP A 65 -19.74 22.88 -2.40
CA ASP A 65 -20.79 23.52 -1.59
C ASP A 65 -20.75 25.06 -1.66
N ARG A 66 -19.56 25.64 -1.89
CA ARG A 66 -19.36 27.08 -2.11
C ARG A 66 -19.50 27.49 -3.59
N GLY A 67 -19.78 26.55 -4.49
CA GLY A 67 -19.83 26.80 -5.93
C GLY A 67 -18.47 27.04 -6.58
N GLU A 68 -17.38 26.68 -5.91
CA GLU A 68 -16.00 26.83 -6.39
C GLU A 68 -15.66 25.68 -7.33
N PHE A 69 -16.10 25.78 -8.59
CA PHE A 69 -15.78 24.81 -9.64
C PHE A 69 -14.68 25.34 -10.57
N SER A 70 -13.87 24.42 -11.10
CA SER A 70 -12.95 24.73 -12.19
C SER A 70 -13.75 25.13 -13.43
N GLN A 71 -13.34 26.24 -14.07
CA GLN A 71 -13.87 26.65 -15.38
C GLN A 71 -13.24 25.86 -16.54
N ARG A 72 -12.15 25.13 -16.26
CA ARG A 72 -11.50 24.25 -17.24
C ARG A 72 -12.22 22.92 -17.28
N SER A 73 -12.47 22.44 -18.49
CA SER A 73 -12.94 21.09 -18.76
C SER A 73 -11.92 20.04 -18.33
N VAL A 74 -12.40 18.81 -18.13
CA VAL A 74 -11.56 17.65 -17.79
C VAL A 74 -10.45 17.44 -18.83
N SER A 75 -10.77 17.59 -20.12
CA SER A 75 -9.82 17.46 -21.23
C SER A 75 -8.69 18.51 -21.16
N GLU A 76 -9.02 19.76 -20.83
CA GLU A 76 -8.04 20.83 -20.68
C GLU A 76 -7.12 20.62 -19.47
N ILE A 77 -7.64 20.02 -18.39
CA ILE A 77 -6.85 19.67 -17.21
C ILE A 77 -5.86 18.55 -17.53
N PHE A 78 -6.31 17.47 -18.19
CA PHE A 78 -5.43 16.39 -18.60
C PHE A 78 -4.32 16.85 -19.56
N ALA A 79 -4.66 17.73 -20.50
CA ALA A 79 -3.71 18.28 -21.46
C ALA A 79 -2.58 19.08 -20.77
N SER A 80 -2.87 19.86 -19.70
CA SER A 80 -1.80 20.60 -19.01
C SER A 80 -0.86 19.70 -18.22
N VAL A 81 -1.38 18.64 -17.56
CA VAL A 81 -0.54 17.69 -16.82
C VAL A 81 0.39 16.92 -17.76
N ALA A 82 -0.08 16.56 -18.95
CA ALA A 82 0.75 15.92 -19.97
C ALA A 82 1.80 16.87 -20.58
N ALA A 83 1.55 18.18 -20.55
CA ALA A 83 2.46 19.20 -21.05
C ALA A 83 3.55 19.64 -20.04
N GLY A 84 3.43 19.24 -18.76
CA GLY A 84 4.44 19.49 -17.74
C GLY A 84 4.39 20.87 -17.07
N ASP A 85 3.29 21.61 -17.22
CA ASP A 85 2.98 22.85 -16.48
C ASP A 85 2.11 22.57 -15.24
#